data_AF-A0A0H5C6U9-F1
#
_entry.id   AF-A0A0H5C6U9-F1
#
_cell.length_a   1.000
_cell.length_b   1.000
_cell.length_c   1.000
_cell.angle_alpha   90.00
_cell.angle_beta   90.00
_cell.angle_gamma   90.00
#
_symmetry.space_group_name_H-M   'P 1'
#
loop_
_entity.id
_entity.type
_entity.pdbx_description
1 polymer ?
#
loop_
_entity_poly.entity_id
_entity_poly.type
_entity_poly.pdbx_seq_one_letter_code
_entity_poly.pdbx_strand_id
1 'polypeptide(L)'
;MARTNREILTGGKKYTNNKAKKHLVEEVVFDKGSREEYLTGFHKRKLERQKKAQLFHKEQDRQAKIEERKQAKLEREKELLEQMEKYKEQMRIMNGGISDDEEPSPNEDKEAEEADEDEECEEWCGFADNDDDKPKGILKKKELYGEDGTEVVIEEMETDDVARLNYVILAKSKKILEESIDRAQKYAVIAGAERPKTKKKKFRYLSKVERRDNRRKAISNKRRK
;
A
#
# COMPACT_ATOMS: atom_id res chain seq x y z
N MET A 1 2.03 -49.94 3.95
CA MET A 1 2.67 -50.55 5.14
C MET A 1 2.96 -49.45 6.15
N ALA A 2 2.59 -49.64 7.42
CA ALA A 2 2.83 -48.66 8.48
C ALA A 2 4.32 -48.57 8.81
N ARG A 3 4.83 -47.36 9.09
CA ARG A 3 6.22 -47.15 9.51
C ARG A 3 6.44 -47.78 10.87
N THR A 4 7.57 -48.47 11.04
CA THR A 4 7.89 -49.13 12.30
C THR A 4 8.22 -48.09 13.38
N ASN A 5 7.95 -48.40 14.66
CA ASN A 5 8.23 -47.49 15.79
C ASN A 5 9.69 -47.01 15.81
N ARG A 6 10.63 -47.90 15.43
CA ARG A 6 12.04 -47.56 15.32
C ARG A 6 12.32 -46.53 14.23
N GLU A 7 11.63 -46.59 13.09
CA GLU A 7 11.77 -45.60 12.01
C GLU A 7 11.17 -44.24 12.37
N ILE A 8 10.08 -44.23 13.12
CA ILE A 8 9.45 -43.00 13.63
C ILE A 8 10.41 -42.31 14.63
N LEU A 9 10.97 -43.06 15.56
CA LEU A 9 11.89 -42.53 16.58
C LEU A 9 13.27 -42.15 16.02
N THR A 10 13.78 -42.84 14.99
CA THR A 10 15.07 -42.54 14.35
C THR A 10 14.97 -41.57 13.17
N GLY A 11 13.75 -41.26 12.72
CA GLY A 11 13.47 -40.38 11.57
C GLY A 11 14.03 -38.97 11.75
N GLY A 12 14.07 -38.45 12.99
CA GLY A 12 14.65 -37.14 13.28
C GLY A 12 16.12 -37.02 12.86
N LYS A 13 16.91 -38.08 13.07
CA LYS A 13 18.34 -38.13 12.70
C LYS A 13 18.54 -38.17 11.18
N LYS A 14 17.65 -38.86 10.46
CA LYS A 14 17.62 -38.86 8.98
C LYS A 14 17.23 -37.47 8.45
N TYR A 15 16.27 -36.81 9.08
CA TYR A 15 15.85 -35.45 8.73
C TYR A 15 16.97 -34.43 8.92
N THR A 16 17.67 -34.44 10.06
CA THR A 16 18.81 -33.54 10.30
C THR A 16 19.92 -33.76 9.29
N ASN A 17 20.23 -35.02 8.97
CA ASN A 17 21.26 -35.36 7.99
C ASN A 17 20.87 -34.92 6.58
N ASN A 18 19.61 -35.13 6.17
CA ASN A 18 19.12 -34.66 4.87
C ASN A 18 19.06 -33.13 4.81
N LYS A 19 18.69 -32.46 5.90
CA LYS A 19 18.70 -30.99 5.99
C LYS A 19 20.11 -30.43 5.89
N ALA A 20 21.10 -31.06 6.52
CA ALA A 20 22.50 -30.69 6.38
C ALA A 20 23.00 -30.88 4.93
N LYS A 21 22.62 -32.00 4.28
CA LYS A 21 22.98 -32.29 2.89
C LYS A 21 22.36 -31.33 1.86
N LYS A 22 21.18 -30.74 2.12
CA LYS A 22 20.55 -29.76 1.20
C LYS A 22 21.42 -28.54 0.89
N HIS A 23 22.32 -28.17 1.80
CA HIS A 23 23.25 -27.05 1.62
C HIS A 23 24.69 -27.51 1.35
N LEU A 24 24.92 -28.82 1.31
CA LEU A 24 26.23 -29.39 1.03
C LEU A 24 26.39 -29.50 -0.49
N VAL A 25 27.41 -28.83 -1.03
CA VAL A 25 27.82 -28.98 -2.42
C VAL A 25 28.71 -30.22 -2.50
N GLU A 26 28.47 -31.09 -3.48
CA GLU A 26 29.20 -32.37 -3.62
C GLU A 26 30.69 -32.17 -3.93
N GLU A 27 31.02 -31.16 -4.73
CA GLU A 27 32.41 -30.80 -5.05
C GLU A 27 32.56 -29.29 -5.24
N VAL A 28 33.65 -28.72 -4.73
CA VAL A 28 34.02 -27.32 -4.95
C VAL A 28 35.24 -27.27 -5.87
N VAL A 29 35.01 -27.06 -7.16
CA VAL A 29 36.08 -26.89 -8.15
C VAL A 29 36.56 -25.44 -8.13
N PHE A 30 37.87 -25.25 -8.00
CA PHE A 30 38.49 -23.93 -8.03
C PHE A 30 38.94 -23.56 -9.43
N ASP A 31 38.12 -22.79 -10.14
CA ASP A 31 38.50 -22.23 -11.43
C ASP A 31 39.23 -20.88 -11.27
N LYS A 32 40.45 -20.81 -11.77
CA LYS A 32 41.29 -19.60 -11.74
C LYS A 32 40.67 -18.47 -12.57
N GLY A 33 40.02 -18.79 -13.70
CA GLY A 33 39.34 -17.80 -14.54
C GLY A 33 38.19 -17.13 -13.81
N SER A 34 37.29 -17.92 -13.21
CA SER A 34 36.21 -17.41 -12.37
C SER A 34 36.70 -16.53 -11.21
N ARG A 35 37.87 -16.87 -10.63
CA ARG A 35 38.49 -16.07 -9.58
C ARG A 35 39.00 -14.74 -10.09
N GLU A 36 39.69 -14.71 -11.23
CA GLU A 36 40.18 -13.47 -11.83
C GLU A 36 39.02 -12.54 -12.21
N GLU A 37 37.94 -13.08 -12.78
CA GLU A 37 36.71 -12.33 -13.02
C GLU A 37 36.05 -11.84 -11.73
N TYR A 38 36.04 -12.67 -10.68
CA TYR A 38 35.56 -12.27 -9.36
C TYR A 38 36.49 -11.24 -8.70
N LEU A 39 37.78 -11.18 -8.99
CA LEU A 39 38.64 -10.15 -8.40
C LEU A 39 38.52 -8.85 -9.17
N THR A 40 38.54 -8.88 -10.50
CA THR A 40 38.53 -7.68 -11.36
C THR A 40 37.13 -7.11 -11.59
N GLY A 41 36.09 -7.95 -11.63
CA GLY A 41 34.73 -7.61 -12.02
C GLY A 41 33.86 -6.94 -10.94
N PHE A 42 34.38 -5.99 -10.16
CA PHE A 42 33.65 -5.38 -9.02
C PHE A 42 32.30 -4.80 -9.42
N HIS A 43 32.22 -4.17 -10.59
CA HIS A 43 31.00 -3.58 -11.11
C HIS A 43 29.95 -4.66 -11.42
N LYS A 44 30.34 -5.77 -12.07
CA LYS A 44 29.48 -6.93 -12.35
C LYS A 44 28.88 -7.47 -11.04
N ARG A 45 29.71 -7.72 -10.03
CA ARG A 45 29.24 -8.19 -8.71
C ARG A 45 28.32 -7.20 -8.01
N LYS A 46 28.57 -5.90 -8.15
CA LYS A 46 27.71 -4.87 -7.57
C LYS A 46 26.33 -4.89 -8.22
N LEU A 47 26.26 -4.98 -9.55
CA LEU A 47 25.01 -5.10 -10.29
C LEU A 47 24.29 -6.40 -9.95
N GLU A 48 24.99 -7.53 -9.87
CA GLU A 48 24.41 -8.82 -9.45
C GLU A 48 23.81 -8.76 -8.05
N ARG A 49 24.51 -8.14 -7.09
CA ARG A 49 23.95 -7.93 -5.74
C ARG A 49 22.68 -7.08 -5.77
N GLN A 50 22.65 -6.01 -6.57
CA GLN A 50 21.47 -5.17 -6.73
C GLN A 50 20.31 -5.96 -7.36
N LYS A 51 20.58 -6.71 -8.43
CA LYS A 51 19.59 -7.57 -9.10
C LYS A 51 19.06 -8.65 -8.15
N LYS A 52 19.93 -9.32 -7.41
CA LYS A 52 19.55 -10.35 -6.41
C LYS A 52 18.67 -9.76 -5.32
N ALA A 53 18.99 -8.56 -4.82
CA ALA A 53 18.15 -7.86 -3.84
C ALA A 53 16.77 -7.52 -4.42
N GLN A 54 16.72 -7.02 -5.67
CA GLN A 54 15.45 -6.74 -6.36
C GLN A 54 14.61 -8.01 -6.56
N LEU A 55 15.24 -9.12 -6.98
CA LEU A 55 14.56 -10.40 -7.16
C LEU A 55 14.00 -10.93 -5.83
N PHE A 56 14.78 -10.86 -4.75
CA PHE A 56 14.33 -11.25 -3.42
C PHE A 56 13.11 -10.44 -2.97
N HIS A 57 13.12 -9.11 -3.14
CA HIS A 57 11.96 -8.27 -2.82
C HIS A 57 10.74 -8.63 -3.67
N LYS A 58 10.90 -8.83 -4.98
CA LYS A 58 9.81 -9.27 -5.85
C LYS A 58 9.21 -10.61 -5.43
N GLU A 59 10.04 -11.55 -5.00
CA GLU A 59 9.60 -12.86 -4.53
C GLU A 59 8.82 -12.74 -3.21
N GLN A 60 9.30 -11.92 -2.26
CA GLN A 60 8.59 -11.63 -1.02
C GLN A 60 7.24 -10.94 -1.28
N ASP A 61 7.20 -9.94 -2.16
CA ASP A 61 5.95 -9.26 -2.52
C ASP A 61 4.95 -10.20 -3.19
N ARG A 62 5.45 -11.13 -4.03
CA ARG A 62 4.60 -12.17 -4.64
C ARG A 62 4.04 -13.12 -3.58
N GLN A 63 4.86 -13.56 -2.63
CA GLN A 63 4.42 -14.43 -1.53
C GLN A 63 3.37 -13.73 -0.66
N ALA A 64 3.61 -12.46 -0.28
CA ALA A 64 2.67 -11.65 0.48
C ALA A 64 1.31 -11.50 -0.23
N LYS A 65 1.30 -11.23 -1.53
CA LYS A 65 0.05 -11.15 -2.32
C LYS A 65 -0.71 -12.48 -2.37
N ILE A 66 -0.01 -13.60 -2.43
CA ILE A 66 -0.63 -14.93 -2.41
C ILE A 66 -1.25 -15.20 -1.05
N GLU A 67 -0.53 -14.87 0.03
CA GLU A 67 -1.01 -15.01 1.41
C GLU A 67 -2.23 -14.12 1.67
N GLU A 68 -2.19 -12.86 1.24
CA GLU A 68 -3.31 -11.91 1.32
C GLU A 68 -4.54 -12.43 0.58
N ARG A 69 -4.38 -12.91 -0.67
CA ARG A 69 -5.48 -13.52 -1.42
C ARG A 69 -6.05 -14.76 -0.72
N LYS A 70 -5.19 -15.57 -0.10
CA LYS A 70 -5.64 -16.75 0.65
C LYS A 70 -6.41 -16.34 1.89
N GLN A 71 -5.96 -15.31 2.60
CA GLN A 71 -6.66 -14.76 3.77
C GLN A 71 -8.02 -14.18 3.38
N ALA A 72 -8.09 -13.35 2.33
CA ALA A 72 -9.36 -12.80 1.84
C ALA A 72 -10.37 -13.87 1.41
N LYS A 73 -9.90 -14.97 0.80
CA LYS A 73 -10.77 -16.11 0.48
C LYS A 73 -11.31 -16.79 1.75
N LEU A 74 -10.45 -17.06 2.73
CA LEU A 74 -10.85 -17.66 3.99
C LEU A 74 -11.79 -16.74 4.79
N GLU A 75 -11.60 -15.42 4.72
CA GLU A 75 -12.49 -14.43 5.33
C GLU A 75 -13.87 -14.46 4.67
N ARG A 76 -13.94 -14.44 3.33
CA ARG A 76 -15.24 -14.59 2.63
C ARG A 76 -15.92 -15.92 2.89
N GLU A 77 -15.19 -17.02 2.93
CA GLU A 77 -15.75 -18.34 3.25
C GLU A 77 -16.36 -18.35 4.66
N LYS A 78 -15.69 -17.71 5.64
CA LYS A 78 -16.23 -17.55 6.99
C LYS A 78 -17.45 -16.64 7.04
N GLU A 79 -17.41 -15.51 6.34
CA GLU A 79 -18.54 -14.59 6.26
C GLU A 79 -19.77 -15.28 5.64
N LEU A 80 -19.59 -16.05 4.57
CA LEU A 80 -20.66 -16.85 3.97
C LEU A 80 -21.20 -17.93 4.92
N LEU A 81 -20.32 -18.63 5.65
CA LEU A 81 -20.75 -19.62 6.64
C LEU A 81 -21.55 -18.96 7.77
N GLU A 82 -21.09 -17.82 8.30
CA GLU A 82 -21.82 -17.05 9.31
C GLU A 82 -23.17 -16.53 8.78
N GLN A 83 -23.22 -16.08 7.53
CA GLN A 83 -24.47 -15.66 6.88
C GLN A 83 -25.44 -16.84 6.72
N MET A 84 -24.94 -18.02 6.29
CA MET A 84 -25.74 -19.24 6.19
C MET A 84 -26.26 -19.72 7.55
N GLU A 85 -25.43 -19.65 8.59
CA GLU A 85 -25.84 -19.98 9.97
C GLU A 85 -26.91 -19.01 10.47
N LYS A 86 -26.71 -17.69 10.30
CA LYS A 86 -27.70 -16.66 10.65
C LYS A 86 -29.00 -16.86 9.88
N TYR A 87 -28.94 -17.17 8.58
CA TYR A 87 -30.12 -17.46 7.77
C TYR A 87 -30.85 -18.72 8.26
N LYS A 88 -30.13 -19.80 8.58
CA LYS A 88 -30.72 -21.01 9.18
C LYS A 88 -31.37 -20.73 10.53
N GLU A 89 -30.75 -19.92 11.38
CA GLU A 89 -31.32 -19.50 12.66
C GLU A 89 -32.58 -18.65 12.47
N GLN A 90 -32.56 -17.66 11.57
CA GLN A 90 -33.72 -16.85 11.23
C GLN A 90 -34.87 -17.69 10.67
N MET A 91 -34.58 -18.63 9.77
CA MET A 91 -35.57 -19.57 9.24
C MET A 91 -36.12 -20.50 10.33
N ARG A 92 -35.30 -20.97 11.27
CA ARG A 92 -35.77 -21.76 12.44
C ARG A 92 -36.69 -20.96 13.36
N ILE A 93 -36.38 -19.68 13.59
CA ILE A 93 -37.21 -18.76 14.39
C ILE A 93 -38.54 -18.49 13.67
N MET A 94 -38.49 -18.26 12.35
CA MET A 94 -39.67 -17.96 11.53
C MET A 94 -40.57 -19.18 11.28
N ASN A 95 -39.99 -20.38 11.14
CA ASN A 95 -40.73 -21.64 11.01
C ASN A 95 -41.22 -22.22 12.35
N GLY A 96 -41.00 -21.53 13.48
CA GLY A 96 -41.67 -21.85 14.75
C GLY A 96 -41.46 -23.28 15.24
N GLY A 97 -40.21 -23.72 15.41
CA GLY A 97 -39.89 -24.87 16.27
C GLY A 97 -40.50 -26.23 15.89
N ILE A 98 -40.67 -26.56 14.60
CA ILE A 98 -40.89 -27.94 14.19
C ILE A 98 -39.52 -28.63 13.99
N SER A 99 -39.28 -29.64 14.81
CA SER A 99 -38.17 -30.60 14.69
C SER A 99 -38.30 -31.34 13.37
N ASP A 100 -37.27 -31.29 12.51
CA ASP A 100 -36.90 -32.48 11.75
C ASP A 100 -35.41 -32.50 11.39
N ASP A 101 -34.82 -33.65 11.66
CA ASP A 101 -33.44 -34.05 11.45
C ASP A 101 -33.33 -34.55 10.01
N GLU A 102 -33.10 -33.65 9.05
CA GLU A 102 -32.87 -34.08 7.66
C GLU A 102 -31.66 -33.35 7.05
N GLU A 103 -30.57 -34.11 6.95
CA GLU A 103 -29.35 -33.83 6.21
C GLU A 103 -29.65 -33.50 4.73
N PRO A 104 -29.20 -32.34 4.20
CA PRO A 104 -29.32 -32.08 2.77
C PRO A 104 -28.17 -32.74 2.01
N SER A 105 -28.52 -33.74 1.21
CA SER A 105 -27.68 -34.36 0.18
C SER A 105 -27.15 -33.33 -0.82
N PRO A 106 -25.89 -33.43 -1.29
CA PRO A 106 -25.34 -32.50 -2.28
C PRO A 106 -25.89 -32.87 -3.66
N ASN A 107 -26.48 -31.91 -4.36
CA ASN A 107 -26.73 -32.07 -5.79
C ASN A 107 -26.27 -30.83 -6.54
N GLU A 108 -25.47 -31.11 -7.57
CA GLU A 108 -24.76 -30.16 -8.43
C GLU A 108 -25.71 -29.45 -9.41
N ASP A 109 -25.21 -28.31 -9.91
CA ASP A 109 -25.60 -27.60 -11.13
C ASP A 109 -26.88 -26.75 -11.16
N LYS A 110 -26.71 -25.41 -11.26
CA LYS A 110 -26.85 -24.67 -12.52
C LYS A 110 -26.62 -23.15 -12.39
N GLU A 111 -25.76 -22.69 -13.30
CA GLU A 111 -25.81 -21.48 -14.13
C GLU A 111 -25.98 -20.07 -13.54
N ALA A 112 -25.15 -19.20 -14.12
CA ALA A 112 -25.01 -17.79 -13.85
C ALA A 112 -26.09 -16.95 -14.52
N GLU A 113 -26.60 -15.93 -13.83
CA GLU A 113 -27.16 -14.73 -14.45
C GLU A 113 -26.67 -13.48 -13.71
N GLU A 114 -26.17 -12.53 -14.49
CA GLU A 114 -25.88 -11.15 -14.10
C GLU A 114 -27.20 -10.39 -13.88
N ALA A 115 -27.27 -9.59 -12.83
CA ALA A 115 -28.26 -8.53 -12.69
C ALA A 115 -27.58 -7.31 -12.06
N ASP A 116 -27.37 -6.28 -12.89
CA ASP A 116 -27.23 -4.88 -12.51
C ASP A 116 -28.48 -4.43 -11.77
N GLU A 117 -28.33 -3.75 -10.63
CA GLU A 117 -29.36 -2.85 -10.11
C GLU A 117 -28.71 -1.71 -9.31
N ASP A 118 -28.80 -0.52 -9.89
CA ASP A 118 -28.41 0.77 -9.35
C ASP A 118 -29.36 1.14 -8.18
N GLU A 119 -28.81 1.34 -6.98
CA GLU A 119 -29.57 1.88 -5.84
C GLU A 119 -29.11 3.29 -5.48
N GLU A 120 -30.11 4.17 -5.53
CA GLU A 120 -30.12 5.63 -5.43
C GLU A 120 -29.68 6.14 -4.05
N CYS A 121 -28.61 6.95 -4.01
CA CYS A 121 -28.12 7.58 -2.78
C CYS A 121 -29.01 8.76 -2.38
N GLU A 122 -29.71 8.64 -1.24
CA GLU A 122 -30.49 9.72 -0.63
C GLU A 122 -29.60 10.94 -0.28
N GLU A 123 -30.00 12.10 -0.77
CA GLU A 123 -29.28 13.37 -0.68
C GLU A 123 -29.52 14.07 0.68
N TRP A 124 -28.44 14.22 1.44
CA TRP A 124 -28.41 14.87 2.75
C TRP A 124 -28.67 16.39 2.68
N CYS A 125 -29.76 16.88 3.27
CA CYS A 125 -30.08 18.31 3.34
C CYS A 125 -29.41 18.96 4.57
N GLY A 126 -28.41 19.82 4.34
CA GLY A 126 -27.66 20.53 5.39
C GLY A 126 -28.47 21.64 6.09
N PHE A 127 -28.10 21.94 7.35
CA PHE A 127 -28.73 22.95 8.20
C PHE A 127 -28.74 24.36 7.57
N ALA A 128 -29.84 25.08 7.73
CA ALA A 128 -29.96 26.48 7.34
C ALA A 128 -29.11 27.37 8.26
N ASP A 129 -28.03 27.95 7.71
CA ASP A 129 -27.27 29.02 8.34
C ASP A 129 -28.05 30.33 8.23
N ASN A 130 -28.41 30.93 9.38
CA ASN A 130 -28.96 32.28 9.43
C ASN A 130 -27.82 33.29 9.27
N ASP A 131 -27.97 34.21 8.33
CA ASP A 131 -26.95 35.16 7.82
C ASP A 131 -26.67 36.38 8.75
N ASP A 132 -26.87 36.29 10.06
CA ASP A 132 -26.80 37.45 10.95
C ASP A 132 -25.45 37.64 11.70
N ASP A 133 -24.49 36.73 11.59
CA ASP A 133 -23.22 36.78 12.34
C ASP A 133 -21.95 36.79 11.46
N LYS A 134 -21.80 37.78 10.56
CA LYS A 134 -20.51 38.05 9.89
C LYS A 134 -19.81 39.28 10.49
N PRO A 135 -18.64 39.16 11.13
CA PRO A 135 -17.91 40.29 11.68
C PRO A 135 -17.35 41.17 10.55
N LYS A 136 -17.64 42.47 10.60
CA LYS A 136 -17.16 43.48 9.64
C LYS A 136 -15.64 43.64 9.79
N GLY A 137 -14.89 43.26 8.75
CA GLY A 137 -13.43 43.38 8.69
C GLY A 137 -12.93 44.82 8.78
N ILE A 138 -11.85 45.01 9.53
CA ILE A 138 -11.24 46.27 9.92
C ILE A 138 -10.07 46.62 8.98
N LEU A 139 -10.04 47.89 8.54
CA LEU A 139 -8.95 48.66 7.90
C LEU A 139 -8.72 48.51 6.37
N LYS A 140 -9.21 49.51 5.61
CA LYS A 140 -8.70 49.85 4.27
C LYS A 140 -7.42 50.68 4.43
N LYS A 141 -6.26 50.18 3.98
CA LYS A 141 -5.03 50.99 3.90
C LYS A 141 -4.94 51.66 2.53
N LYS A 142 -4.83 52.99 2.53
CA LYS A 142 -4.48 53.79 1.33
C LYS A 142 -2.98 54.01 1.33
N GLU A 143 -2.29 53.61 0.27
CA GLU A 143 -0.91 54.03 0.02
C GLU A 143 -0.90 54.91 -1.23
N LEU A 144 -0.31 56.10 -1.10
CA LEU A 144 -0.20 57.10 -2.16
C LEU A 144 1.13 56.92 -2.88
N TYR A 145 1.11 56.76 -4.20
CA TYR A 145 2.32 56.78 -5.03
C TYR A 145 2.15 57.79 -6.18
N GLY A 146 2.99 58.84 -6.19
CA GLY A 146 3.22 59.72 -7.35
C GLY A 146 2.87 61.20 -7.17
N GLU A 147 3.68 62.10 -7.77
CA GLU A 147 3.52 63.57 -7.78
C GLU A 147 2.35 64.07 -8.67
N ASP A 148 1.69 63.20 -9.42
CA ASP A 148 0.61 63.57 -10.37
C ASP A 148 -0.82 63.27 -9.86
N GLY A 149 -1.01 62.97 -8.57
CA GLY A 149 -2.34 62.93 -7.94
C GLY A 149 -3.34 61.90 -8.48
N THR A 150 -2.89 60.87 -9.20
CA THR A 150 -3.76 59.80 -9.71
C THR A 150 -4.05 58.78 -8.60
N GLU A 151 -5.30 58.73 -8.15
CA GLU A 151 -5.76 57.79 -7.13
C GLU A 151 -6.07 56.42 -7.76
N VAL A 152 -5.21 55.43 -7.52
CA VAL A 152 -5.49 54.03 -7.88
C VAL A 152 -6.08 53.33 -6.67
N VAL A 153 -7.39 53.07 -6.71
CA VAL A 153 -8.08 52.24 -5.72
C VAL A 153 -7.94 50.78 -6.15
N ILE A 154 -7.15 50.02 -5.40
CA ILE A 154 -7.02 48.58 -5.60
C ILE A 154 -8.18 47.91 -4.85
N GLU A 155 -9.21 47.49 -5.60
CA GLU A 155 -10.26 46.62 -5.09
C GLU A 155 -9.83 45.16 -5.27
N GLU A 156 -9.76 44.41 -4.17
CA GLU A 156 -9.56 42.95 -4.24
C GLU A 156 -10.83 42.32 -4.80
N MET A 157 -10.79 41.89 -6.06
CA MET A 157 -11.91 41.14 -6.65
C MET A 157 -12.05 39.79 -5.93
N GLU A 158 -13.25 39.48 -5.45
CA GLU A 158 -13.57 38.19 -4.84
C GLU A 158 -13.49 37.09 -5.90
N THR A 159 -12.41 36.32 -5.89
CA THR A 159 -12.15 35.25 -6.86
C THR A 159 -13.14 34.09 -6.78
N ASP A 160 -13.92 34.04 -5.69
CA ASP A 160 -14.83 32.96 -5.37
C ASP A 160 -16.08 32.97 -6.26
N ASP A 161 -16.53 34.15 -6.70
CA ASP A 161 -17.70 34.28 -7.57
C ASP A 161 -17.36 33.90 -9.02
N VAL A 162 -16.18 34.33 -9.49
CA VAL A 162 -15.65 33.94 -10.81
C VAL A 162 -15.34 32.43 -10.84
N ALA A 163 -14.84 31.86 -9.74
CA ALA A 163 -14.60 30.43 -9.64
C ALA A 163 -15.91 29.61 -9.63
N ARG A 164 -16.96 30.11 -8.96
CA ARG A 164 -18.30 29.50 -8.98
C ARG A 164 -18.90 29.49 -10.38
N LEU A 165 -18.82 30.61 -11.12
CA LEU A 165 -19.29 30.70 -12.51
C LEU A 165 -18.56 29.74 -13.45
N ASN A 166 -17.27 29.50 -13.20
CA ASN A 166 -16.45 28.59 -13.97
C ASN A 166 -16.44 27.15 -13.43
N TYR A 167 -17.29 26.83 -12.44
CA TYR A 167 -17.36 25.52 -11.78
C TYR A 167 -16.01 25.00 -11.27
N VAL A 168 -15.14 25.90 -10.79
CA VAL A 168 -13.80 25.58 -10.28
C VAL A 168 -13.82 25.48 -8.75
N ILE A 169 -13.39 24.32 -8.23
CA ILE A 169 -13.26 24.11 -6.79
C ILE A 169 -11.92 24.66 -6.29
N LEU A 170 -11.93 25.89 -5.74
CA LEU A 170 -10.71 26.56 -5.25
C LEU A 170 -10.01 25.80 -4.12
N ALA A 171 -10.76 25.10 -3.25
CA ALA A 171 -10.19 24.29 -2.17
C ALA A 171 -9.26 23.17 -2.67
N LYS A 172 -9.51 22.64 -3.88
CA LYS A 172 -8.72 21.57 -4.49
C LYS A 172 -7.64 22.09 -5.44
N SER A 173 -7.62 23.39 -5.74
CA SER A 173 -6.72 24.00 -6.74
C SER A 173 -5.24 23.68 -6.50
N LYS A 174 -4.77 23.81 -5.25
CA LYS A 174 -3.37 23.53 -4.87
C LYS A 174 -2.99 22.07 -5.10
N LYS A 175 -3.88 21.15 -4.74
CA LYS A 175 -3.66 19.70 -4.93
C LYS A 175 -3.60 19.34 -6.41
N ILE A 176 -4.52 19.88 -7.22
CA ILE A 176 -4.55 19.67 -8.67
C ILE A 176 -3.29 20.24 -9.33
N LEU A 177 -2.84 21.41 -8.87
CA LEU A 177 -1.60 22.03 -9.33
C LEU A 177 -0.39 21.13 -9.05
N GLU A 178 -0.24 20.64 -7.81
CA GLU A 178 0.84 19.70 -7.43
C GLU A 178 0.81 18.42 -8.29
N GLU A 179 -0.37 17.81 -8.47
CA GLU A 179 -0.54 16.61 -9.30
C GLU A 179 -0.21 16.87 -10.78
N SER A 180 -0.56 18.05 -11.30
CA SER A 180 -0.22 18.44 -12.68
C SER A 180 1.28 18.61 -12.87
N ILE A 181 1.96 19.23 -11.90
CA ILE A 181 3.41 19.42 -11.91
C ILE A 181 4.11 18.06 -11.87
N ASP A 182 3.65 17.14 -11.01
CA ASP A 182 4.18 15.79 -10.92
C ASP A 182 4.00 14.99 -12.21
N ARG A 183 2.84 15.11 -12.87
CA ARG A 183 2.60 14.49 -14.18
C ARG A 183 3.53 15.08 -15.23
N ALA A 184 3.62 16.40 -15.33
CA ALA A 184 4.51 17.08 -16.28
C ALA A 184 5.97 16.67 -16.08
N GLN A 185 6.44 16.59 -14.82
CA GLN A 185 7.78 16.10 -14.50
C GLN A 185 8.00 14.66 -14.97
N LYS A 186 7.02 13.76 -14.77
CA LYS A 186 7.11 12.36 -15.25
C LYS A 186 7.16 12.29 -16.78
N TYR A 187 6.32 13.06 -17.47
CA TYR A 187 6.32 13.12 -18.94
C TYR A 187 7.61 13.70 -19.49
N ALA A 188 8.16 14.75 -18.87
CA ALA A 188 9.43 15.34 -19.26
C ALA A 188 10.55 14.30 -19.23
N VAL A 189 10.60 13.43 -18.22
CA VAL A 189 11.56 12.32 -18.17
C VAL A 189 11.37 11.34 -19.33
N ILE A 190 10.12 10.99 -19.66
CA ILE A 190 9.80 10.08 -20.77
C ILE A 190 10.23 10.70 -22.11
N ALA A 191 10.05 12.02 -22.26
CA ALA A 191 10.47 12.80 -23.41
C ALA A 191 12.00 13.07 -23.45
N GLY A 192 12.78 12.52 -22.51
CA GLY A 192 14.24 12.59 -22.51
C GLY A 192 14.85 13.76 -21.72
N ALA A 193 14.06 14.52 -20.95
CA ALA A 193 14.60 15.54 -20.06
C ALA A 193 15.39 14.90 -18.89
N GLU A 194 16.55 15.48 -18.55
CA GLU A 194 17.33 15.02 -17.41
C GLU A 194 16.57 15.26 -16.09
N ARG A 195 16.42 14.20 -15.28
CA ARG A 195 15.89 14.33 -13.93
C ARG A 195 16.80 15.25 -13.09
N PRO A 196 16.23 16.12 -12.23
CA PRO A 196 17.05 16.90 -11.32
C PRO A 196 17.92 15.98 -10.45
N LYS A 197 19.24 16.15 -10.54
CA LYS A 197 20.22 15.31 -9.84
C LYS A 197 20.07 15.57 -8.34
N THR A 198 19.61 14.57 -7.58
CA THR A 198 19.58 14.67 -6.12
C THR A 198 21.01 14.73 -5.59
N LYS A 199 21.30 15.74 -4.76
CA LYS A 199 22.62 15.89 -4.15
C LYS A 199 22.92 14.63 -3.33
N LYS A 200 23.98 13.92 -3.68
CA LYS A 200 24.45 12.75 -2.91
C LYS A 200 24.70 13.21 -1.47
N LYS A 201 24.05 12.55 -0.51
CA LYS A 201 24.33 12.80 0.91
C LYS A 201 25.81 12.51 1.15
N LYS A 202 26.58 13.52 1.58
CA LYS A 202 27.97 13.31 1.99
C LYS A 202 27.98 12.31 3.14
N PHE A 203 28.89 11.35 3.10
CA PHE A 203 29.10 10.45 4.23
C PHE A 203 29.43 11.30 5.45
N ARG A 204 28.56 11.26 6.45
CA ARG A 204 28.76 11.88 7.75
C ARG A 204 28.59 10.81 8.81
N TYR A 205 29.40 10.86 9.85
CA TYR A 205 29.18 10.02 11.01
C TYR A 205 27.80 10.32 11.60
N LEU A 206 27.12 9.26 12.02
CA LEU A 206 25.86 9.40 12.75
C LEU A 206 26.13 10.20 14.03
N SER A 207 25.26 11.16 14.32
CA SER A 207 25.30 11.88 15.59
C SER A 207 25.07 10.91 16.76
N LYS A 208 25.43 11.32 17.98
CA LYS A 208 25.25 10.49 19.19
C LYS A 208 23.77 10.08 19.37
N VAL A 209 22.85 10.98 19.03
CA VAL A 209 21.40 10.74 19.09
C VAL A 209 20.98 9.74 18.01
N GLU A 210 21.36 9.97 16.75
CA GLU A 210 21.04 9.07 15.63
C GLU A 210 21.57 7.64 15.87
N ARG A 211 22.77 7.52 16.46
CA ARG A 211 23.37 6.23 16.82
C ARG A 211 22.60 5.52 17.93
N ARG A 212 22.10 6.26 18.92
CA ARG A 212 21.29 5.73 20.02
C ARG A 212 19.96 5.19 19.48
N ASP A 213 19.32 5.91 18.57
CA ASP A 213 18.05 5.48 17.97
C ASP A 213 18.23 4.29 17.04
N ASN A 214 19.29 4.25 16.25
CA ASN A 214 19.61 3.04 15.47
C ASN A 214 19.89 1.83 16.36
N ARG A 215 20.55 2.01 17.51
CA ARG A 215 20.74 0.93 18.49
C ARG A 215 19.40 0.47 19.09
N ARG A 216 18.50 1.40 19.43
CA ARG A 216 17.14 1.07 19.90
C ARG A 216 16.36 0.27 18.85
N LYS A 217 16.36 0.71 17.59
CA LYS A 217 15.72 0.01 16.47
C LYS A 217 16.31 -1.39 16.23
N ALA A 218 17.62 -1.55 16.35
CA ALA A 218 18.27 -2.84 16.23
C ALA A 218 17.86 -3.80 17.38
N ILE A 219 17.78 -3.29 18.61
CA ILE A 219 17.33 -4.07 19.76
C ILE A 219 15.85 -4.45 19.62
N SER A 220 14.98 -3.53 19.20
CA SER A 220 13.55 -3.84 18.99
C SER A 220 13.34 -4.90 17.91
N ASN A 221 14.08 -4.81 16.80
CA ASN A 221 14.01 -5.80 15.74
C ASN A 221 14.56 -7.17 16.17
N LYS A 222 15.59 -7.19 17.03
CA LYS A 222 16.09 -8.44 17.61
C LYS A 222 15.10 -9.07 18.58
N ARG A 223 14.27 -8.27 19.28
CA ARG A 223 13.23 -8.75 20.19
C ARG A 223 11.95 -9.22 19.50
N ARG A 224 11.67 -8.73 18.28
CA ARG A 224 10.53 -9.16 17.45
C ARG A 224 10.75 -10.52 16.78
N LYS A 225 11.95 -11.10 16.87
CA LYS A 225 12.35 -12.35 16.22
C LYS A 225 12.66 -13.39 17.29
#